data_AF-A0A2S6TAL1-F1
#
_entry.id   AF-A0A2S6TAL1-F1
#
_cell.length_a   1.000
_cell.length_b   1.000
_cell.length_c   1.000
_cell.angle_alpha   90.00
_cell.angle_beta   90.00
_cell.angle_gamma   90.00
#
_symmetry.space_group_name_H-M   'P 1'
#
loop_
_entity.id
_entity.type
_entity.pdbx_description
1 polymer ?
#
loop_
_entity_poly.entity_id
_entity_poly.type
_entity_poly.pdbx_seq_one_letter_code
_entity_poly.pdbx_strand_id
1 'polypeptide(L)'
;MRTGLITKKLGMSAIYTDDGRHIPVTVLKVDNCQVVSQRTEAKDGYEAIQLGVGVPKVKNVSKPLRGHYAKVKVEPKQKLVEFRVTPDAFIDVGVELTPEHFVIGQYVDVAGITKGKGFAGAIKRHGFSGMRASHGVSINHRSLGSTGQCQDPGKVFKGKKMAGQLGDVRVTQQNLKVISTDVDRGLILLKGSVPGAKGGYILVKDAIKLPVPDNVPLPGTVGSVEGAKGNDVIVENSTSEDTVINGVQSVGKE
;
A
#
# COMPACT_ATOMS: atom_id res chain seq x y z
N MET A 1 18.87 1.24 7.31
CA MET A 1 17.65 1.08 6.48
C MET A 1 16.83 -0.02 7.11
N ARG A 2 15.61 0.28 7.56
CA ARG A 2 14.74 -0.71 8.20
C ARG A 2 13.74 -1.32 7.22
N THR A 3 13.04 -2.35 7.68
CA THR A 3 12.06 -3.07 6.85
C THR A 3 10.86 -2.20 6.47
N GLY A 4 10.17 -2.55 5.39
CA GLY A 4 8.87 -1.99 5.03
C GLY A 4 7.71 -2.85 5.52
N LEU A 5 6.50 -2.53 5.08
CA LEU A 5 5.30 -3.35 5.29
C LEU A 5 4.65 -3.76 3.97
N ILE A 6 4.03 -4.95 3.98
CA ILE A 6 3.13 -5.38 2.93
C ILE A 6 1.70 -5.06 3.37
N THR A 7 1.00 -4.29 2.56
CA THR A 7 -0.35 -3.82 2.84
C THR A 7 -1.30 -4.18 1.71
N LYS A 8 -2.61 -4.11 1.98
CA LYS A 8 -3.68 -4.30 1.02
C LYS A 8 -4.45 -3.01 0.85
N LYS A 9 -4.59 -2.53 -0.38
CA LYS A 9 -5.35 -1.32 -0.68
C LYS A 9 -6.85 -1.55 -0.49
N LEU A 10 -7.47 -0.93 0.51
CA LEU A 10 -8.92 -1.05 0.73
C LEU A 10 -9.73 -0.08 -0.12
N GLY A 11 -9.21 1.12 -0.36
CA GLY A 11 -9.95 2.14 -1.09
C GLY A 11 -9.40 3.54 -0.86
N MET A 12 -10.19 4.53 -1.22
CA MET A 12 -9.91 5.93 -0.96
C MET A 12 -11.04 6.50 -0.12
N SER A 13 -10.69 7.42 0.77
CA SER A 13 -11.60 8.22 1.58
C SER A 13 -11.07 9.65 1.62
N ALA A 14 -11.71 10.50 2.40
CA ALA A 14 -11.21 11.82 2.72
C ALA A 14 -11.26 12.06 4.22
N ILE A 15 -10.30 12.85 4.71
CA ILE A 15 -10.27 13.35 6.09
C ILE A 15 -10.35 14.87 6.02
N TYR A 16 -11.16 15.44 6.90
CA TYR A 16 -11.20 16.88 7.13
C TYR A 16 -10.30 17.19 8.31
N THR A 17 -9.37 18.14 8.11
CA THR A 17 -8.57 18.66 9.22
C THR A 17 -9.38 19.67 10.02
N ASP A 18 -8.93 19.99 11.22
CA ASP A 18 -9.54 21.03 12.06
C ASP A 18 -9.57 22.40 11.36
N ASP A 19 -8.60 22.68 10.49
CA ASP A 19 -8.56 23.86 9.61
C ASP A 19 -9.62 23.87 8.48
N GLY A 20 -10.50 22.86 8.41
CA GLY A 20 -11.51 22.71 7.35
C GLY A 20 -10.99 22.23 6.00
N ARG A 21 -9.71 21.85 5.88
CA ARG A 21 -9.14 21.35 4.61
C ARG A 21 -9.57 19.91 4.32
N HIS A 22 -10.01 19.66 3.09
CA HIS A 22 -10.32 18.33 2.58
C HIS A 22 -9.06 17.62 2.04
N ILE A 23 -8.62 16.57 2.73
CA ILE A 23 -7.43 15.79 2.34
C ILE A 23 -7.86 14.42 1.79
N PRO A 24 -7.62 14.12 0.50
CA PRO A 24 -7.87 12.80 -0.04
C PRO A 24 -6.83 11.81 0.49
N VAL A 25 -7.30 10.68 1.02
CA VAL A 25 -6.46 9.64 1.60
C VAL A 25 -6.74 8.28 0.99
N THR A 26 -5.69 7.48 0.83
CA THR A 26 -5.80 6.06 0.50
C THR A 26 -5.71 5.25 1.80
N VAL A 27 -6.67 4.35 1.99
CA VAL A 27 -6.71 3.43 3.13
C VAL A 27 -5.98 2.14 2.76
N LEU A 28 -4.92 1.83 3.50
CA LEU A 28 -4.14 0.60 3.39
C LEU A 28 -4.35 -0.25 4.65
N LYS A 29 -4.60 -1.54 4.49
CA LYS A 29 -4.71 -2.50 5.61
C LYS A 29 -3.44 -3.35 5.72
N VAL A 30 -2.87 -3.43 6.91
CA VAL A 30 -1.88 -4.43 7.31
C VAL A 30 -2.67 -5.62 7.86
N ASP A 31 -2.45 -6.82 7.31
CA ASP A 31 -3.27 -8.00 7.63
C ASP A 31 -2.37 -9.22 7.84
N ASN A 32 -2.04 -9.52 9.10
CA ASN A 32 -1.15 -10.63 9.47
C ASN A 32 0.21 -10.56 8.73
N CYS A 33 0.90 -9.43 8.89
CA CYS A 33 2.19 -9.16 8.25
C CYS A 33 3.31 -9.68 9.15
N GLN A 34 3.86 -10.84 8.83
CA GLN A 34 4.80 -11.57 9.68
C GLN A 34 6.15 -11.79 8.98
N VAL A 35 7.22 -11.83 9.75
CA VAL A 35 8.55 -12.21 9.26
C VAL A 35 8.61 -13.72 9.00
N VAL A 36 8.95 -14.11 7.78
CA VAL A 36 9.01 -15.52 7.33
C VAL A 36 10.44 -16.03 7.24
N SER A 37 11.38 -15.19 6.83
CA SER A 37 12.79 -15.59 6.73
C SER A 37 13.68 -14.37 6.79
N GLN A 38 14.90 -14.57 7.29
CA GLN A 38 15.99 -13.61 7.16
C GLN A 38 16.96 -14.12 6.09
N ARG A 39 17.51 -13.19 5.31
CA ARG A 39 18.61 -13.40 4.35
C ARG A 39 19.85 -12.76 4.95
N THR A 40 20.92 -13.54 5.02
CA THR A 40 22.19 -13.11 5.63
C THR A 40 23.29 -13.14 4.58
N GLU A 41 24.26 -12.23 4.66
CA GLU A 41 25.35 -12.13 3.68
C GLU A 41 26.11 -13.46 3.51
N ALA A 42 26.40 -14.18 4.60
CA ALA A 42 27.12 -15.44 4.56
C ALA A 42 26.40 -16.59 3.82
N LYS A 43 25.06 -16.58 3.76
CA LYS A 43 24.27 -17.66 3.15
C LYS A 43 23.73 -17.29 1.78
N ASP A 44 23.26 -16.05 1.63
CA ASP A 44 22.51 -15.60 0.46
C ASP A 44 23.27 -14.53 -0.36
N GLY A 45 24.40 -14.01 0.14
CA GLY A 45 25.18 -12.95 -0.51
C GLY A 45 24.59 -11.55 -0.36
N TYR A 46 23.56 -11.39 0.48
CA TYR A 46 22.97 -10.09 0.81
C TYR A 46 22.11 -10.14 2.08
N GLU A 47 21.81 -8.95 2.60
CA GLU A 47 20.97 -8.77 3.78
C GLU A 47 19.55 -8.35 3.38
N ALA A 48 18.56 -9.12 3.85
CA ALA A 48 17.15 -8.82 3.63
C ALA A 48 16.25 -9.52 4.65
N ILE A 49 15.06 -8.95 4.88
CA ILE A 49 13.99 -9.62 5.60
C ILE A 49 12.89 -9.98 4.61
N GLN A 50 12.44 -11.23 4.66
CA GLN A 50 11.29 -11.72 3.92
C GLN A 50 10.04 -11.60 4.80
N LEU A 51 9.11 -10.77 4.36
CA LEU A 51 7.80 -10.61 4.98
C LEU A 51 6.74 -11.37 4.21
N GLY A 52 5.74 -11.86 4.94
CA GLY A 52 4.56 -12.51 4.40
C GLY A 52 3.28 -11.92 4.95
N VAL A 53 2.25 -11.81 4.12
CA VAL A 53 0.94 -11.22 4.49
C VAL A 53 -0.23 -12.13 4.11
N GLY A 54 -1.32 -12.02 4.87
CA GLY A 54 -2.61 -12.66 4.63
C GLY A 54 -2.63 -14.17 4.93
N VAL A 55 -3.85 -14.72 5.01
CA VAL A 55 -4.09 -16.13 5.42
C VAL A 55 -4.76 -16.89 4.27
N PRO A 56 -4.02 -17.55 3.35
CA PRO A 56 -4.59 -18.45 2.35
C PRO A 56 -5.02 -19.76 3.00
N LYS A 57 -6.04 -20.41 2.41
CA LYS A 57 -6.34 -21.81 2.71
C LYS A 57 -5.13 -22.67 2.37
N VAL A 58 -4.75 -23.59 3.25
CA VAL A 58 -3.56 -24.46 3.11
C VAL A 58 -3.51 -25.20 1.76
N LYS A 59 -4.67 -25.61 1.23
CA LYS A 59 -4.80 -26.28 -0.07
C LYS A 59 -4.40 -25.42 -1.28
N ASN A 60 -4.48 -24.09 -1.15
CA ASN A 60 -4.12 -23.16 -2.22
C ASN A 60 -2.62 -22.85 -2.26
N VAL A 61 -1.86 -23.34 -1.27
CA VAL A 61 -0.41 -23.12 -1.16
C VAL A 61 0.32 -24.35 -1.73
N SER A 62 1.30 -24.10 -2.59
CA SER A 62 2.11 -25.15 -3.20
C SER A 62 2.91 -25.94 -2.15
N LYS A 63 3.19 -27.22 -2.43
CA LYS A 63 3.91 -28.12 -1.52
C LYS A 63 5.29 -27.57 -1.08
N PRO A 64 6.14 -27.00 -1.97
CA PRO A 64 7.43 -26.44 -1.56
C PRO A 64 7.29 -25.27 -0.57
N LEU A 65 6.34 -24.35 -0.83
CA LEU A 65 6.08 -23.22 0.07
C LEU A 65 5.57 -23.71 1.43
N ARG A 66 4.72 -24.74 1.44
CA ARG A 66 4.23 -25.34 2.70
C ARG A 66 5.37 -25.90 3.55
N GLY A 67 6.34 -26.58 2.92
CA GLY A 67 7.53 -27.07 3.61
C GLY A 67 8.40 -25.93 4.16
N HIS A 68 8.52 -24.83 3.41
CA HIS A 68 9.23 -23.64 3.86
C HIS A 68 8.60 -23.03 5.11
N TYR A 69 7.27 -22.84 5.12
CA TYR A 69 6.54 -22.33 6.28
C TYR A 69 6.60 -23.28 7.48
N ALA A 70 6.51 -24.60 7.25
CA ALA A 70 6.58 -25.61 8.32
C ALA A 70 7.96 -25.64 9.02
N LYS A 71 9.06 -25.46 8.27
CA LYS A 71 10.41 -25.37 8.85
C LYS A 71 10.54 -24.20 9.83
N VAL A 72 9.87 -23.11 9.52
CA VAL A 72 9.92 -21.86 10.28
C VAL A 72 8.82 -21.80 11.36
N LYS A 73 7.84 -22.71 11.32
CA LYS A 73 6.66 -22.74 12.20
C LYS A 73 5.78 -21.49 12.07
N VAL A 74 5.72 -20.92 10.88
CA VAL A 74 4.86 -19.76 10.55
C VAL A 74 3.66 -20.22 9.73
N GLU A 75 2.52 -19.57 9.92
CA GLU A 75 1.34 -19.83 9.10
C GLU A 75 1.60 -19.53 7.62
N PRO A 76 1.00 -20.30 6.68
CA PRO A 76 1.15 -19.99 5.27
C PRO A 76 0.66 -18.57 4.95
N LYS A 77 1.40 -17.84 4.09
CA LYS A 77 1.07 -16.47 3.70
C LYS A 77 0.69 -16.37 2.22
N GLN A 78 -0.16 -15.41 1.88
CA GLN A 78 -0.66 -15.20 0.50
C GLN A 78 0.40 -14.59 -0.41
N LYS A 79 1.19 -13.65 0.12
CA LYS A 79 2.21 -12.95 -0.64
C LYS A 79 3.49 -12.85 0.19
N LEU A 80 4.62 -13.17 -0.44
CA LEU A 80 5.97 -13.03 0.12
C LEU A 80 6.73 -11.95 -0.63
N VAL A 81 7.38 -11.05 0.10
CA VAL A 81 8.22 -9.98 -0.45
C VAL A 81 9.43 -9.79 0.44
N GLU A 82 10.57 -9.49 -0.18
CA GLU A 82 11.81 -9.19 0.52
C GLU A 82 12.06 -7.68 0.57
N PHE A 83 12.55 -7.21 1.72
CA PHE A 83 13.02 -5.86 1.94
C PHE A 83 14.50 -5.90 2.27
N ARG A 84 15.30 -5.10 1.57
CA ARG A 84 16.71 -4.90 1.90
C ARG A 84 16.78 -4.09 3.19
N VAL A 85 17.56 -4.59 4.15
CA VAL A 85 17.73 -3.98 5.46
C VAL A 85 19.22 -3.90 5.78
N THR A 86 19.56 -3.05 6.74
CA THR A 86 20.89 -3.03 7.36
C THR A 86 20.95 -4.02 8.54
N PRO A 87 22.14 -4.44 8.98
CA PRO A 87 22.28 -5.51 9.97
C PRO A 87 21.71 -5.16 11.35
N ASP A 88 21.67 -3.88 11.68
CA ASP A 88 21.06 -3.31 12.89
C ASP A 88 19.52 -3.40 12.89
N ALA A 89 18.90 -3.61 11.73
CA ALA A 89 17.46 -3.60 11.55
C ALA A 89 16.85 -5.01 11.35
N PHE A 90 17.56 -6.07 11.75
CA PHE A 90 17.03 -7.43 11.71
C PHE A 90 15.90 -7.63 12.73
N ILE A 91 14.85 -8.33 12.30
CA ILE A 91 13.69 -8.69 13.12
C ILE A 91 13.58 -10.20 13.12
N ASP A 92 13.39 -10.79 14.29
CA ASP A 92 13.27 -12.23 14.48
C ASP A 92 12.14 -12.85 13.65
N VAL A 93 12.37 -14.10 13.24
CA VAL A 93 11.42 -14.81 12.40
C VAL A 93 10.19 -15.21 13.23
N GLY A 94 8.99 -15.02 12.67
CA GLY A 94 7.72 -15.26 13.35
C GLY A 94 7.14 -14.04 14.06
N VAL A 95 7.86 -12.91 14.09
CA VAL A 95 7.35 -11.66 14.65
C VAL A 95 6.34 -11.02 13.69
N GLU A 96 5.23 -10.53 14.23
CA GLU A 96 4.21 -9.76 13.51
C GLU A 96 4.48 -8.25 13.61
N LEU A 97 4.30 -7.56 12.49
CA LEU A 97 4.51 -6.12 12.37
C LEU A 97 3.17 -5.37 12.33
N THR A 98 3.09 -4.31 13.11
CA THR A 98 1.88 -3.48 13.24
C THR A 98 1.95 -2.21 12.39
N PRO A 99 0.82 -1.52 12.14
CA PRO A 99 0.80 -0.23 11.45
C PRO A 99 1.64 0.88 12.10
N GLU A 100 1.85 0.79 13.42
CA GLU A 100 2.70 1.70 14.22
C GLU A 100 4.17 1.72 13.78
N HIS A 101 4.58 0.76 12.95
CA HIS A 101 5.87 0.83 12.27
C HIS A 101 6.08 2.17 11.57
N PHE A 102 5.03 2.82 11.08
CA PHE A 102 5.10 4.16 10.51
C PHE A 102 4.52 5.21 11.46
N VAL A 103 5.25 6.31 11.61
CA VAL A 103 4.86 7.42 12.49
C VAL A 103 4.03 8.43 11.70
N ILE A 104 3.08 9.07 12.37
CA ILE A 104 2.27 10.15 11.79
C ILE A 104 3.19 11.29 11.33
N GLY A 105 2.97 11.79 10.11
CA GLY A 105 3.76 12.85 9.52
C GLY A 105 5.01 12.39 8.76
N GLN A 106 5.40 11.11 8.89
CA GLN A 106 6.50 10.51 8.13
C GLN A 106 6.19 10.47 6.63
N TYR A 107 7.24 10.56 5.80
CA TYR A 107 7.15 10.30 4.36
C TYR A 107 7.53 8.85 4.03
N VAL A 108 6.74 8.25 3.14
CA VAL A 108 6.89 6.87 2.69
C VAL A 108 6.91 6.77 1.17
N ASP A 109 7.63 5.77 0.66
CA ASP A 109 7.60 5.35 -0.73
C ASP A 109 6.71 4.12 -0.86
N VAL A 110 5.85 4.11 -1.89
CA VAL A 110 4.83 3.10 -2.08
C VAL A 110 4.98 2.43 -3.43
N ALA A 111 5.22 1.13 -3.44
CA ALA A 111 5.35 0.33 -4.66
C ALA A 111 4.16 -0.62 -4.84
N GLY A 112 3.65 -0.71 -6.06
CA GLY A 112 2.52 -1.58 -6.39
C GLY A 112 2.43 -1.86 -7.88
N ILE A 113 1.58 -2.82 -8.24
CA ILE A 113 1.25 -3.11 -9.65
C ILE A 113 0.13 -2.17 -10.08
N THR A 114 0.34 -1.46 -11.18
CA THR A 114 -0.65 -0.53 -11.74
C THR A 114 -1.86 -1.26 -12.32
N LYS A 115 -3.02 -0.59 -12.37
CA LYS A 115 -4.21 -1.13 -13.05
C LYS A 115 -3.91 -1.35 -14.54
N GLY A 116 -4.06 -2.59 -15.01
CA GLY A 116 -4.00 -2.93 -16.43
C GLY A 116 -5.12 -2.26 -17.22
N LYS A 117 -4.77 -1.74 -18.40
CA LYS A 117 -5.70 -1.12 -19.37
C LYS A 117 -5.71 -1.85 -20.73
N GLY A 118 -5.04 -3.00 -20.82
CA GLY A 118 -4.91 -3.81 -22.04
C GLY A 118 -4.03 -3.13 -23.10
N PHE A 119 -4.24 -3.53 -24.36
CA PHE A 119 -3.58 -2.92 -25.51
C PHE A 119 -4.10 -1.49 -25.72
N ALA A 120 -3.22 -0.51 -25.56
CA ALA A 120 -3.54 0.90 -25.70
C ALA A 120 -2.84 1.50 -26.93
N GLY A 121 -3.59 2.25 -27.74
CA GLY A 121 -3.05 3.05 -28.84
C GLY A 121 -2.11 4.16 -28.38
N ALA A 122 -1.35 4.75 -29.31
CA ALA A 122 -0.31 5.75 -29.02
C ALA A 122 -0.84 6.97 -28.23
N ILE A 123 -2.04 7.45 -28.55
CA ILE A 123 -2.71 8.55 -27.85
C ILE A 123 -2.93 8.22 -26.36
N LYS A 124 -3.58 7.09 -26.06
CA LYS A 124 -3.90 6.69 -24.68
C LYS A 124 -2.65 6.30 -23.88
N ARG A 125 -1.65 5.69 -24.54
CA ARG A 125 -0.44 5.16 -23.88
C ARG A 125 0.60 6.23 -23.61
N HIS A 126 0.80 7.16 -24.54
CA HIS A 126 1.89 8.14 -24.51
C HIS A 126 1.42 9.60 -24.51
N GLY A 127 0.11 9.85 -24.52
CA GLY A 127 -0.45 11.21 -24.52
C GLY A 127 -0.27 11.95 -25.85
N PHE A 128 -0.13 11.24 -26.97
CA PHE A 128 0.00 11.86 -28.30
C PHE A 128 -1.28 12.60 -28.71
N SER A 129 -1.15 13.68 -29.47
CA SER A 129 -2.28 14.38 -30.09
C SER A 129 -2.82 13.60 -31.30
N GLY A 130 -4.12 13.74 -31.56
CA GLY A 130 -4.70 13.27 -32.82
C GLY A 130 -4.45 14.26 -33.97
N MET A 131 -4.70 13.79 -35.20
CA MET A 131 -4.79 14.69 -36.36
C MET A 131 -6.12 15.47 -36.33
N ARG A 132 -6.27 16.46 -37.22
CA ARG A 132 -7.53 17.20 -37.35
C ARG A 132 -8.71 16.23 -37.59
N ALA A 133 -9.85 16.54 -37.00
CA ALA A 133 -11.10 15.80 -37.22
C ALA A 133 -11.77 16.19 -38.55
N SER A 134 -11.58 17.44 -38.99
CA SER A 134 -12.10 18.00 -40.23
C SER A 134 -10.96 18.42 -41.18
N HIS A 135 -11.31 19.00 -42.34
CA HIS A 135 -10.39 19.51 -43.36
C HIS A 135 -9.52 18.42 -44.02
N GLY A 136 -10.16 17.40 -44.60
CA GLY A 136 -9.53 16.47 -45.55
C GLY A 136 -8.76 15.30 -44.93
N VAL A 137 -8.79 15.12 -43.61
CA VAL A 137 -8.23 13.92 -42.97
C VAL A 137 -9.22 12.77 -43.14
N SER A 138 -8.80 11.66 -43.76
CA SER A 138 -9.66 10.51 -44.07
C SER A 138 -9.77 9.49 -42.92
N ILE A 139 -8.78 8.61 -42.74
CA ILE A 139 -8.83 7.50 -41.77
C ILE A 139 -7.86 7.67 -40.58
N ASN A 140 -7.00 8.70 -40.65
CA ASN A 140 -5.81 8.80 -39.82
C ASN A 140 -5.97 9.63 -38.54
N HIS A 141 -7.20 9.97 -38.12
CA HIS A 141 -7.48 10.85 -36.98
C HIS A 141 -6.76 10.45 -35.69
N ARG A 142 -6.62 9.13 -35.45
CA ARG A 142 -5.98 8.56 -34.26
C ARG A 142 -4.69 7.79 -34.57
N SER A 143 -4.14 7.98 -35.77
CA SER A 143 -2.89 7.35 -36.19
C SER A 143 -1.71 7.89 -35.39
N LEU A 144 -0.62 7.10 -35.33
CA LEU A 144 0.62 7.47 -34.64
C LEU A 144 1.53 8.40 -35.46
N GLY A 145 1.18 8.68 -36.72
CA GLY A 145 2.02 9.42 -37.66
C GLY A 145 3.24 8.62 -38.13
N SER A 146 4.30 9.32 -38.53
CA SER A 146 5.53 8.69 -39.01
C SER A 146 6.35 8.04 -37.87
N THR A 147 6.88 6.84 -38.13
CA THR A 147 7.74 6.10 -37.20
C THR A 147 9.23 6.32 -37.42
N GLY A 148 9.63 6.81 -38.60
CA GLY A 148 11.03 6.86 -39.03
C GLY A 148 11.34 7.95 -40.04
N GLN A 149 12.59 7.96 -40.49
CA GLN A 149 13.10 8.82 -41.57
C GLN A 149 13.15 8.02 -42.89
N CYS A 150 13.60 8.66 -43.97
CA CYS A 150 13.78 8.05 -45.30
C CYS A 150 15.02 7.10 -45.33
N GLN A 151 16.00 7.35 -46.19
CA GLN A 151 17.11 6.41 -46.46
C GLN A 151 17.98 6.14 -45.23
N ASP A 152 18.52 7.18 -44.60
CA ASP A 152 19.34 7.06 -43.40
C ASP A 152 18.53 7.53 -42.19
N PRO A 153 18.26 6.68 -41.17
CA PRO A 153 18.94 5.43 -40.78
C PRO A 153 18.27 4.11 -41.23
N GLY A 154 17.26 4.16 -42.11
CA GLY A 154 16.62 2.95 -42.67
C GLY A 154 15.92 2.02 -41.68
N LYS A 155 15.70 2.45 -40.43
CA LYS A 155 15.10 1.64 -39.36
C LYS A 155 14.39 2.49 -38.32
N VAL A 156 13.50 1.87 -37.56
CA VAL A 156 12.91 2.47 -36.36
C VAL A 156 13.84 2.24 -35.17
N PHE A 157 14.18 3.30 -34.44
CA PHE A 157 15.02 3.20 -33.24
C PHE A 157 14.34 2.44 -32.10
N LYS A 158 15.14 1.72 -31.30
CA LYS A 158 14.68 1.06 -30.07
C LYS A 158 14.12 2.12 -29.11
N GLY A 159 13.05 1.78 -28.39
CA GLY A 159 12.39 2.70 -27.47
C GLY A 159 11.45 3.71 -28.14
N LYS A 160 11.24 3.66 -29.46
CA LYS A 160 10.21 4.46 -30.14
C LYS A 160 8.84 4.20 -29.51
N LYS A 161 8.18 5.28 -29.08
CA LYS A 161 6.85 5.23 -28.47
C LYS A 161 5.81 4.77 -29.49
N MET A 162 5.20 3.62 -29.24
CA MET A 162 4.15 3.01 -30.06
C MET A 162 3.01 2.46 -29.20
N ALA A 163 1.94 1.99 -29.84
CA ALA A 163 0.86 1.25 -29.17
C ALA A 163 1.38 -0.01 -28.46
N GLY A 164 0.64 -0.50 -27.48
CA GLY A 164 1.01 -1.70 -26.73
C GLY A 164 0.33 -1.79 -25.38
N GLN A 165 0.70 -2.81 -24.59
CA GLN A 165 0.17 -3.01 -23.24
C GLN A 165 0.41 -1.76 -22.37
N LEU A 166 -0.65 -1.29 -21.72
CA LEU A 166 -0.63 -0.19 -20.76
C LEU A 166 -1.10 -0.66 -19.39
N GLY A 167 -0.33 -0.34 -18.35
CA GLY A 167 -0.57 -0.80 -16.99
C GLY A 167 -0.05 -2.21 -16.74
N ASP A 168 -0.41 -2.79 -15.59
CA ASP A 168 0.13 -4.08 -15.12
C ASP A 168 1.67 -4.10 -14.94
N VAL A 169 2.23 -2.91 -14.76
CA VAL A 169 3.66 -2.71 -14.48
C VAL A 169 3.81 -2.29 -13.02
N ARG A 170 4.88 -2.76 -12.38
CA ARG A 170 5.30 -2.32 -11.05
C ARG A 170 5.82 -0.89 -11.12
N VAL A 171 5.20 0.00 -10.34
CA VAL A 171 5.65 1.39 -10.20
C VAL A 171 5.80 1.73 -8.73
N THR A 172 6.67 2.70 -8.45
CA THR A 172 6.87 3.25 -7.12
C THR A 172 6.47 4.72 -7.15
N GLN A 173 5.54 5.09 -6.29
CA GLN A 173 5.21 6.49 -6.01
C GLN A 173 5.96 6.92 -4.76
N GLN A 174 6.69 8.02 -4.86
CA GLN A 174 7.57 8.48 -3.78
C GLN A 174 6.94 9.62 -2.98
N ASN A 175 7.44 9.83 -1.76
CA ASN A 175 7.15 10.99 -0.92
C ASN A 175 5.65 11.15 -0.55
N LEU A 176 4.97 10.05 -0.24
CA LEU A 176 3.60 10.10 0.29
C LEU A 176 3.64 10.32 1.80
N LYS A 177 2.80 11.23 2.31
CA LYS A 177 2.74 11.54 3.74
C LYS A 177 1.79 10.60 4.47
N VAL A 178 2.21 10.06 5.61
CA VAL A 178 1.34 9.34 6.54
C VAL A 178 0.51 10.35 7.32
N ILE A 179 -0.82 10.25 7.21
CA ILE A 179 -1.77 11.16 7.88
C ILE A 179 -2.20 10.61 9.23
N SER A 180 -2.48 9.31 9.29
CA SER A 180 -2.93 8.65 10.51
C SER A 180 -2.66 7.16 10.41
N THR A 181 -2.49 6.53 11.57
CA THR A 181 -2.40 5.08 11.76
C THR A 181 -3.48 4.66 12.75
N ASP A 182 -4.04 3.47 12.57
CA ASP A 182 -5.06 2.88 13.45
C ASP A 182 -4.64 1.43 13.69
N VAL A 183 -4.23 1.12 14.92
CA VAL A 183 -3.65 -0.18 15.28
C VAL A 183 -4.72 -1.24 15.44
N ASP A 184 -5.82 -0.90 16.11
CA ASP A 184 -6.93 -1.80 16.38
C ASP A 184 -7.50 -2.39 15.09
N ARG A 185 -7.60 -1.57 14.04
CA ARG A 185 -8.09 -2.00 12.73
C ARG A 185 -6.99 -2.40 11.75
N GLY A 186 -5.72 -2.22 12.11
CA GLY A 186 -4.59 -2.52 11.24
C GLY A 186 -4.48 -1.58 10.03
N LEU A 187 -4.86 -0.29 10.14
CA LEU A 187 -4.97 0.64 9.01
C LEU A 187 -3.86 1.70 8.98
N ILE A 188 -3.46 2.07 7.76
CA ILE A 188 -2.56 3.18 7.47
C ILE A 188 -3.25 4.10 6.45
N LEU A 189 -3.33 5.38 6.77
CA LEU A 189 -3.93 6.42 5.93
C LEU A 189 -2.82 7.25 5.29
N LEU A 190 -2.67 7.11 3.97
CA LEU A 190 -1.69 7.87 3.19
C LEU A 190 -2.36 9.00 2.42
N LYS A 191 -1.73 10.18 2.41
CA LYS A 191 -2.17 11.31 1.61
C LYS A 191 -2.01 11.01 0.12
N GLY A 192 -3.11 11.12 -0.63
CA GLY A 192 -3.11 11.02 -2.09
C GLY A 192 -3.37 9.62 -2.63
N SER A 193 -2.99 9.41 -3.90
CA SER A 193 -3.22 8.17 -4.62
C SER A 193 -2.10 7.15 -4.37
N VAL A 194 -2.46 5.88 -4.48
CA VAL A 194 -1.52 4.76 -4.47
C VAL A 194 -1.71 3.93 -5.75
N PRO A 195 -0.64 3.39 -6.36
CA PRO A 195 -0.76 2.55 -7.55
C PRO A 195 -1.64 1.32 -7.31
N GLY A 196 -2.35 0.87 -8.35
CA GLY A 196 -3.09 -0.40 -8.31
C GLY A 196 -4.57 -0.32 -7.93
N ALA A 197 -5.24 -1.46 -8.08
CA ALA A 197 -6.66 -1.64 -7.82
C ALA A 197 -6.97 -1.87 -6.33
N LYS A 198 -8.24 -1.68 -5.96
CA LYS A 198 -8.75 -2.10 -4.64
C LYS A 198 -8.53 -3.60 -4.48
N GLY A 199 -8.05 -4.01 -3.31
CA GLY A 199 -7.65 -5.38 -2.99
C GLY A 199 -6.23 -5.75 -3.41
N GLY A 200 -5.54 -4.90 -4.17
CA GLY A 200 -4.15 -5.13 -4.57
C GLY A 200 -3.18 -5.00 -3.40
N TYR A 201 -2.08 -5.76 -3.48
CA TYR A 201 -0.97 -5.66 -2.54
C TYR A 201 -0.06 -4.48 -2.86
N ILE A 202 0.29 -3.74 -1.82
CA ILE A 202 1.06 -2.51 -1.87
C ILE A 202 2.21 -2.64 -0.87
N LEU A 203 3.41 -2.32 -1.33
CA LEU A 203 4.62 -2.32 -0.50
C LEU A 203 4.87 -0.90 -0.06
N VAL A 204 4.92 -0.71 1.25
CA VAL A 204 5.22 0.59 1.86
C VAL A 204 6.59 0.50 2.49
N LYS A 205 7.47 1.45 2.19
CA LYS A 205 8.81 1.57 2.79
C LYS A 205 9.05 3.02 3.16
N ASP A 206 10.04 3.27 4.00
CA ASP A 206 10.46 4.64 4.31
C ASP A 206 10.92 5.36 3.03
N ALA A 207 10.69 6.67 2.97
CA ALA A 207 11.08 7.47 1.81
C ALA A 207 12.61 7.50 1.66
N ILE A 208 13.09 7.29 0.44
CA ILE A 208 14.54 7.34 0.15
C ILE A 208 15.06 8.79 0.09
N LYS A 209 14.21 9.72 -0.35
CA LYS A 209 14.62 11.09 -0.70
C LYS A 209 14.43 12.11 0.44
N LEU A 210 13.69 11.76 1.48
CA LEU A 210 13.35 12.66 2.58
C LEU A 210 13.88 12.08 3.90
N PRO A 211 14.28 12.94 4.85
CA PRO A 211 14.79 12.46 6.13
C PRO A 211 13.72 11.68 6.88
N VAL A 212 14.16 10.63 7.56
CA VAL A 212 13.34 9.86 8.48
C VAL A 212 13.22 10.67 9.77
N PRO A 213 12.02 10.86 10.33
CA PRO A 213 11.87 11.55 11.61
C PRO A 213 12.49 10.75 12.75
N ASP A 214 12.96 11.44 13.81
CA ASP A 214 13.72 10.82 14.90
C ASP A 214 12.90 9.84 15.77
N ASN A 215 11.57 9.98 15.78
CA ASN A 215 10.66 9.17 16.60
C ASN A 215 10.30 7.81 15.95
N VAL A 216 11.09 7.35 14.99
CA VAL A 216 10.76 6.17 14.19
C VAL A 216 11.31 4.91 14.87
N PRO A 217 10.49 3.87 15.10
CA PRO A 217 10.94 2.66 15.78
C PRO A 217 11.93 1.87 14.90
N LEU A 218 13.10 1.55 15.47
CA LEU A 218 14.07 0.61 14.92
C LEU A 218 14.19 -0.60 15.85
N PRO A 219 14.19 -1.86 15.35
CA PRO A 219 14.10 -2.29 13.94
C PRO A 219 12.68 -2.19 13.35
N GLY A 220 11.66 -2.02 14.20
CA GLY A 220 10.25 -1.83 13.87
C GLY A 220 9.38 -2.06 15.10
N THR A 221 8.09 -1.69 15.05
CA THR A 221 7.15 -1.99 16.13
C THR A 221 6.69 -3.43 16.01
N VAL A 222 7.00 -4.22 17.03
CA VAL A 222 6.55 -5.60 17.16
C VAL A 222 5.20 -5.63 17.85
N GLY A 223 4.21 -6.29 17.24
CA GLY A 223 2.94 -6.54 17.91
C GLY A 223 3.19 -7.45 19.12
N SER A 224 2.81 -7.00 20.31
CA SER A 224 2.73 -7.88 21.48
C SER A 224 1.77 -9.01 21.14
N VAL A 225 2.25 -10.24 21.24
CA VAL A 225 1.48 -11.46 20.98
C VAL A 225 0.49 -11.66 22.13
N GLU A 226 -0.60 -10.91 22.15
CA GLU A 226 -1.77 -11.25 22.96
C GLU A 226 -2.91 -11.67 22.03
N GLY A 227 -3.24 -12.95 22.12
CA GLY A 227 -4.07 -13.66 21.17
C GLY A 227 -5.49 -13.14 21.05
N ALA A 228 -6.08 -13.49 19.91
CA ALA A 228 -7.51 -13.48 19.66
C ALA A 228 -8.31 -13.97 20.86
N LYS A 229 -8.86 -13.03 21.64
CA LYS A 229 -10.05 -13.27 22.46
C LYS A 229 -11.20 -12.56 21.77
N GLY A 230 -12.09 -13.38 21.18
CA GLY A 230 -13.41 -12.92 20.83
C GLY A 230 -14.09 -12.46 22.11
N ASN A 231 -14.53 -11.20 22.12
CA ASN A 231 -15.43 -10.71 23.14
C ASN A 231 -16.79 -10.57 22.50
N ASP A 232 -17.65 -11.54 22.81
CA ASP A 232 -19.09 -11.40 22.76
C ASP A 232 -19.47 -10.14 23.55
N VAL A 233 -20.13 -9.21 22.89
CA VAL A 233 -20.74 -8.06 23.57
C VAL A 233 -22.07 -8.55 24.13
N ILE A 234 -22.04 -8.98 25.39
CA ILE A 234 -23.22 -9.05 26.25
C ILE A 234 -23.45 -7.63 26.78
N VAL A 235 -24.53 -6.99 26.33
CA VAL A 235 -24.97 -5.69 26.85
C VAL A 235 -25.83 -5.96 28.09
N GLU A 236 -25.22 -5.90 29.27
CA GLU A 236 -25.95 -5.71 30.52
C GLU A 236 -25.91 -4.21 30.88
N ASN A 237 -27.05 -3.54 30.68
CA ASN A 237 -27.29 -2.21 31.24
C ASN A 237 -27.51 -2.37 32.75
N SER A 238 -26.69 -1.71 33.57
CA SER A 238 -27.00 -1.51 34.98
C SER A 238 -26.66 -0.09 35.43
N THR A 239 -27.72 0.57 35.93
CA THR A 239 -27.78 1.57 37.02
C THR A 239 -27.04 2.91 36.84
N SER A 240 -27.51 4.06 37.34
CA SER A 240 -28.62 4.40 38.24
C SER A 240 -28.78 5.93 38.24
N GLU A 241 -30.03 6.37 38.32
CA GLU A 241 -30.55 7.43 39.20
C GLU A 241 -29.59 8.52 39.70
N ASP A 242 -29.86 9.78 39.29
CA ASP A 242 -29.59 10.96 40.12
C ASP A 242 -30.90 11.74 40.30
N THR A 243 -31.30 11.86 41.57
CA THR A 243 -32.52 12.50 42.05
C THR A 243 -32.18 13.92 42.50
N VAL A 244 -32.79 14.91 41.81
CA VAL A 244 -33.42 16.16 42.31
C VAL A 244 -32.58 17.13 43.16
N ILE A 245 -32.47 18.41 42.73
CA ILE A 245 -32.96 19.57 43.51
C ILE A 245 -33.48 20.70 42.58
N ASN A 246 -34.60 21.28 43.00
CA ASN A 246 -35.52 22.24 42.39
C ASN A 246 -34.97 23.61 41.93
N GLY A 247 -35.68 24.20 40.96
CA GLY A 247 -35.67 25.63 40.64
C GLY A 247 -36.89 26.03 39.81
N VAL A 248 -37.92 26.53 40.48
CA VAL A 248 -39.19 27.05 39.92
C VAL A 248 -38.93 28.30 39.06
N GLN A 249 -39.48 28.36 37.84
CA GLN A 249 -40.36 29.46 37.41
C GLN A 249 -40.99 29.20 36.02
N SER A 250 -42.27 29.53 35.98
CA SER A 250 -43.24 29.48 34.88
C SER A 250 -43.05 30.57 33.82
N VAL A 251 -43.87 30.45 32.75
CA VAL A 251 -44.25 31.42 31.70
C VAL A 251 -43.40 31.28 30.42
N GLY A 252 -43.94 31.06 29.21
CA GLY A 252 -45.31 31.03 28.72
C GLY A 252 -45.36 30.48 27.28
N LYS A 253 -46.56 30.10 26.84
CA LYS A 253 -46.92 29.74 25.47
C LYS A 253 -46.73 30.94 24.53
N GLU A 254 -46.13 30.69 23.37
CA GLU A 254 -46.65 30.99 22.03
C GLU A 254 -45.88 30.15 20.99
#